data_AF-A0A523BRJ5-F1
#
_entry.id   AF-A0A523BRJ5-F1
#
_cell.length_a   1.000
_cell.length_b   1.000
_cell.length_c   1.000
_cell.angle_alpha   90.00
_cell.angle_beta   90.00
_cell.angle_gamma   90.00
#
_symmetry.space_group_name_H-M   'P 1'
#
loop_
_entity.id
_entity.type
_entity.pdbx_description
1 polymer ?
#
loop_
_entity_poly.entity_id
_entity_poly.type
_entity_poly.pdbx_seq_one_letter_code
_entity_poly.pdbx_strand_id
1 'polypeptide(L)'
;MPFNLFRKDPKAHPVVMIITGSCCIPGFAPLDEQARQAVKQAIAETGTDVQVREIPASSAMYGAVPRSLIAEWFQSANSGQMPLPAVLVNGNIASTGVPANIEAIKSALLPIVEAQIIEEKEQK
;
A
#
# COMPACT_ATOMS: atom_id res chain seq x y z
N MET A 1 -16.37 3.11 15.01
CA MET A 1 -16.34 1.88 14.17
C MET A 1 -15.01 1.86 13.45
N PRO A 2 -14.13 0.84 13.61
CA PRO A 2 -12.89 0.80 12.84
C PRO A 2 -13.24 0.48 11.39
N PHE A 3 -12.99 1.43 10.49
CA PHE A 3 -13.04 1.20 9.04
C PHE A 3 -11.82 0.36 8.68
N ASN A 4 -11.98 -0.96 8.65
CA ASN A 4 -10.93 -1.83 8.14
C ASN A 4 -10.93 -1.72 6.61
N LEU A 5 -10.02 -0.91 6.08
CA LEU A 5 -9.90 -0.60 4.65
C LEU A 5 -9.47 -1.81 3.81
N PHE A 6 -9.01 -2.88 4.46
CA PHE A 6 -8.64 -4.15 3.83
C PHE A 6 -9.72 -5.23 4.06
N ARG A 7 -11.00 -4.87 3.89
CA ARG A 7 -12.07 -5.87 3.93
C ARG A 7 -11.81 -6.91 2.82
N LYS A 8 -11.67 -8.16 3.25
CA LYS A 8 -11.48 -9.34 2.39
C LYS A 8 -12.81 -9.69 1.70
N ASP A 9 -13.20 -8.88 0.73
CA ASP A 9 -14.29 -9.22 -0.19
C ASP A 9 -13.68 -10.00 -1.37
N PRO A 10 -14.12 -11.23 -1.67
CA PRO A 10 -13.54 -12.07 -2.74
C PRO A 10 -13.79 -11.51 -4.16
N LYS A 11 -14.61 -10.45 -4.29
CA LYS A 11 -14.80 -9.67 -5.53
C LYS A 11 -14.19 -8.28 -5.47
N ALA A 12 -13.50 -7.92 -4.38
CA ALA A 12 -12.90 -6.60 -4.27
C ALA A 12 -11.60 -6.56 -5.07
N HIS A 13 -11.54 -5.58 -5.97
CA HIS A 13 -10.31 -5.21 -6.64
C HIS A 13 -9.18 -5.06 -5.61
N PRO A 14 -7.96 -5.47 -5.96
CA PRO A 14 -6.82 -5.36 -5.07
C PRO A 14 -6.64 -3.90 -4.63
N VAL A 15 -6.37 -3.67 -3.35
CA VAL A 15 -6.26 -2.32 -2.80
C VAL A 15 -4.80 -1.98 -2.58
N VAL A 16 -4.33 -0.89 -3.21
CA VAL A 16 -3.06 -0.26 -2.91
C VAL A 16 -3.31 0.93 -2.01
N MET A 17 -2.68 0.96 -0.84
CA MET A 17 -2.84 2.03 0.13
C MET A 17 -1.52 2.76 0.33
N ILE A 18 -1.55 4.07 0.14
CA ILE A 18 -0.42 4.96 0.40
C ILE A 18 -0.67 5.65 1.72
N ILE A 19 0.23 5.45 2.68
CA ILE A 19 0.20 6.16 3.96
C ILE A 19 1.13 7.34 3.89
N THR A 20 0.55 8.54 3.98
CA THR A 20 1.24 9.82 3.76
C THR A 20 1.75 10.41 5.06
N GLY A 21 2.94 11.02 5.00
CA GLY A 21 3.57 11.69 6.15
C GLY A 21 3.31 13.20 6.21
N SER A 22 2.91 13.82 5.09
CA SER A 22 2.72 15.27 4.99
C SER A 22 1.68 15.85 5.95
N CYS A 23 0.78 15.04 6.50
CA CYS A 23 -0.21 15.50 7.48
C CYS A 23 0.42 15.98 8.81
N CYS A 24 1.63 15.53 9.13
CA CYS A 24 2.32 15.89 10.37
C CYS A 24 3.71 16.50 10.12
N ILE A 25 4.33 16.23 8.95
CA ILE A 25 5.66 16.72 8.60
C ILE A 25 5.59 17.35 7.20
N PRO A 26 5.49 18.68 7.07
CA PRO A 26 5.34 19.35 5.78
C PRO A 26 6.45 19.01 4.76
N GLY A 27 7.67 18.72 5.23
CA GLY A 27 8.78 18.28 4.39
C GLY A 27 8.61 16.93 3.69
N PHE A 28 7.56 16.16 4.02
CA PHE A 28 7.27 14.86 3.41
C PHE A 28 6.36 14.96 2.18
N ALA A 29 5.78 16.12 1.88
CA ALA A 29 4.94 16.32 0.69
C ALA A 29 5.60 15.87 -0.64
N PRO A 30 6.87 16.20 -0.95
CA PRO A 30 7.51 15.70 -2.17
C PRO A 30 7.73 14.18 -2.15
N LEU A 31 7.90 13.59 -0.97
CA LEU A 31 8.08 12.16 -0.81
C LEU A 31 6.77 11.41 -1.03
N ASP A 32 5.66 11.93 -0.50
CA ASP A 32 4.32 11.41 -0.73
C ASP A 32 3.98 11.45 -2.23
N GLU A 33 4.41 12.50 -2.95
CA GLU A 33 4.21 12.59 -4.41
C GLU A 33 5.05 11.55 -5.18
N GLN A 34 6.30 11.32 -4.78
CA GLN A 34 7.12 10.26 -5.37
C GLN A 34 6.50 8.88 -5.17
N ALA A 35 5.95 8.61 -3.98
CA ALA A 35 5.24 7.36 -3.70
C ALA A 35 3.98 7.21 -4.59
N ARG A 36 3.20 8.28 -4.76
CA ARG A 36 2.06 8.30 -5.70
C ARG A 36 2.48 7.98 -7.13
N GLN A 37 3.55 8.58 -7.61
CA GLN A 37 4.06 8.35 -8.96
C GLN A 37 4.57 6.91 -9.13
N ALA A 38 5.33 6.39 -8.16
CA ALA A 38 5.82 5.02 -8.16
C ALA A 38 4.67 4.00 -8.20
N VAL A 39 3.61 4.21 -7.43
CA VAL A 39 2.41 3.35 -7.45
C VAL A 39 1.70 3.43 -8.80
N LYS A 40 1.45 4.63 -9.33
CA LYS A 40 0.82 4.80 -10.65
C LYS A 40 1.60 4.12 -11.76
N GLN A 41 2.93 4.25 -11.73
CA GLN A 41 3.81 3.62 -12.69
C GLN A 41 3.79 2.10 -12.57
N ALA A 42 3.86 1.56 -11.36
CA ALA A 42 3.77 0.11 -11.14
C ALA A 42 2.44 -0.45 -11.68
N ILE A 43 1.32 0.22 -11.42
CA ILE A 43 -0.01 -0.17 -11.92
C ILE A 43 -0.07 -0.14 -13.45
N ALA A 44 0.44 0.94 -14.07
CA ALA A 44 0.46 1.08 -15.52
C ALA A 44 1.30 0.00 -16.19
N GLU A 45 2.42 -0.40 -15.56
CA GLU A 45 3.31 -1.43 -16.10
C GLU A 45 2.80 -2.85 -15.85
N THR A 46 2.09 -3.12 -14.75
CA THR A 46 1.51 -4.44 -14.48
C THR A 46 0.14 -4.64 -15.13
N GLY A 47 -0.50 -3.58 -15.61
CA GLY A 47 -1.84 -3.64 -16.22
C GLY A 47 -2.93 -4.08 -15.23
N THR A 48 -2.68 -3.97 -13.92
CA THR A 48 -3.59 -4.48 -12.88
C THR A 48 -4.65 -3.43 -12.55
N ASP A 49 -5.92 -3.81 -12.59
CA ASP A 49 -6.99 -2.93 -12.11
C ASP A 49 -7.07 -2.98 -10.58
N VAL A 50 -6.46 -1.99 -9.92
CA VAL A 50 -6.38 -1.88 -8.45
C VAL A 50 -6.97 -0.56 -7.95
N GLN A 51 -7.59 -0.61 -6.78
CA GLN A 51 -8.05 0.61 -6.10
C GLN A 51 -6.89 1.24 -5.34
N VAL A 52 -6.48 2.44 -5.75
CA VAL A 52 -5.51 3.24 -4.99
C VAL A 52 -6.24 4.09 -3.96
N ARG A 53 -5.80 4.02 -2.70
CA ARG A 53 -6.31 4.85 -1.60
C ARG A 53 -5.16 5.51 -0.88
N GLU A 54 -5.41 6.71 -0.38
CA GLU A 54 -4.42 7.47 0.37
C GLU A 54 -4.99 7.79 1.74
N ILE A 55 -4.21 7.53 2.78
CA ILE A 55 -4.59 7.88 4.15
C ILE A 55 -3.45 8.58 4.87
N PRO A 56 -3.74 9.55 5.75
CA PRO A 56 -2.76 10.13 6.65
C PRO A 56 -2.17 9.08 7.61
N ALA A 57 -0.89 9.20 7.96
CA ALA A 57 -0.25 8.37 8.99
C ALA A 57 -1.01 8.39 10.33
N SER A 58 -1.56 9.54 10.71
CA SER A 58 -2.41 9.67 11.90
C SER A 58 -3.65 8.77 11.80
N SER A 59 -4.38 8.81 10.68
CA SER A 59 -5.54 7.96 10.45
C SER A 59 -5.19 6.47 10.49
N ALA A 60 -4.03 6.09 9.92
CA ALA A 60 -3.53 4.72 9.99
C ALA A 60 -3.32 4.27 11.45
N MET A 61 -2.67 5.10 12.28
CA MET A 61 -2.45 4.85 13.70
C MET A 61 -3.74 4.79 14.52
N TYR A 62 -4.76 5.59 14.17
CA TYR A 62 -6.04 5.65 14.89
C TYR A 62 -7.05 4.56 14.48
N GLY A 63 -6.62 3.56 13.71
CA GLY A 63 -7.40 2.35 13.45
C GLY A 63 -8.02 2.25 12.06
N ALA A 64 -7.57 3.06 11.09
CA ALA A 64 -7.85 2.80 9.68
C ALA A 64 -7.08 1.58 9.13
N VAL A 65 -5.99 1.20 9.80
CA VAL A 65 -5.16 0.03 9.48
C VAL A 65 -5.14 -0.93 10.70
N PRO A 66 -5.16 -2.26 10.49
CA PRO A 66 -4.97 -3.25 11.55
C PRO A 66 -3.74 -2.99 12.42
N ARG A 67 -3.88 -3.17 13.74
CA ARG A 67 -2.78 -2.95 14.70
C ARG A 67 -1.57 -3.86 14.46
N SER A 68 -1.77 -5.07 13.94
CA SER A 68 -0.67 -5.98 13.59
C SER A 68 0.22 -5.38 12.51
N LEU A 69 -0.39 -4.79 11.47
CA LEU A 69 0.36 -4.12 10.40
C LEU A 69 1.08 -2.87 10.87
N ILE A 70 0.47 -2.11 11.79
CA ILE A 70 1.17 -0.99 12.43
C ILE A 70 2.41 -1.49 13.18
N ALA A 71 2.29 -2.59 13.94
CA ALA A 71 3.43 -3.17 14.67
C ALA A 71 4.52 -3.67 13.73
N GLU A 72 4.17 -4.39 12.65
CA GLU A 72 5.11 -4.84 11.62
C GLU A 72 5.79 -3.66 10.92
N TRP A 73 5.04 -2.60 10.64
CA TRP A 73 5.57 -1.38 10.02
C TRP A 73 6.54 -0.62 10.92
N PHE A 74 6.29 -0.57 12.23
CA PHE A 74 7.26 -0.04 13.18
C PHE A 74 8.50 -0.93 13.31
N GLN A 75 8.33 -2.26 13.29
CA GLN A 75 9.45 -3.20 13.34
C GLN A 75 10.32 -3.16 12.10
N SER A 76 9.76 -2.83 10.93
CA SER A 76 10.53 -2.68 9.68
C SER A 76 11.40 -1.43 9.67
N ALA A 77 11.23 -0.52 10.63
CA ALA A 77 12.08 0.66 10.78
C ALA A 77 13.27 0.40 11.73
N ASN A 78 14.47 0.40 11.15
CA ASN A 78 15.73 0.24 11.90
C ASN A 78 16.05 1.40 12.88
N SER A 79 15.31 2.51 12.85
CA SER A 79 15.61 3.73 13.61
C SER A 79 14.57 4.08 14.69
N GLY A 80 13.56 3.25 14.92
CA GLY A 80 12.47 3.56 15.87
C GLY A 80 11.54 4.71 15.41
N GLN A 81 11.66 5.15 14.16
CA GLN A 81 10.78 6.12 13.52
C GLN A 81 9.94 5.44 12.44
N MET A 82 8.66 5.81 12.33
CA MET A 82 7.79 5.23 11.30
C MET A 82 8.32 5.59 9.90
N PRO A 83 8.67 4.61 9.06
CA PRO A 83 9.26 4.86 7.76
C PRO A 83 8.15 5.29 6.79
N LEU A 84 8.07 6.60 6.56
CA LEU A 84 7.09 7.28 5.73
C LEU A 84 7.73 7.82 4.44
N PRO A 85 6.96 7.97 3.34
CA PRO A 85 5.65 7.35 3.11
C PRO A 85 5.75 5.82 3.06
N ALA A 86 4.62 5.14 3.25
CA ALA A 86 4.54 3.69 3.10
C ALA A 86 3.48 3.28 2.09
N VAL A 87 3.74 2.20 1.37
CA VAL A 87 2.84 1.62 0.38
C VAL A 87 2.49 0.21 0.85
N LEU A 88 1.20 -0.03 1.03
CA LEU A 88 0.65 -1.33 1.35
C LEU A 88 -0.14 -1.86 0.16
N VAL A 89 0.00 -3.14 -0.13
CA VAL A 89 -0.72 -3.84 -1.19
C VAL A 89 -1.51 -4.97 -0.55
N ASN A 90 -2.84 -4.89 -0.65
CA ASN A 90 -3.77 -5.84 -0.04
C ASN A 90 -3.51 -6.12 1.45
N GLY A 91 -3.11 -5.08 2.19
CA GLY A 91 -2.82 -5.18 3.61
C GLY A 91 -1.44 -5.75 3.93
N ASN A 92 -0.52 -5.86 2.96
CA ASN A 92 0.87 -6.20 3.20
C ASN A 92 1.77 -5.01 2.89
N ILE A 93 2.82 -4.81 3.67
CA ILE A 93 3.78 -3.72 3.45
C ILE A 93 4.62 -4.06 2.21
N ALA A 94 4.45 -3.30 1.12
CA ALA A 94 5.18 -3.52 -0.13
C ALA A 94 6.43 -2.64 -0.21
N SER A 95 6.37 -1.42 0.33
CA SER A 95 7.52 -0.51 0.39
C SER A 95 7.35 0.48 1.53
N THR A 96 8.45 0.83 2.18
CA THR A 96 8.48 1.85 3.24
C THR A 96 9.66 2.79 3.03
N GLY A 97 9.45 4.10 3.21
CA GLY A 97 10.50 5.10 3.06
C GLY A 97 10.79 5.47 1.59
N VAL A 98 11.86 6.24 1.41
CA VAL A 98 12.25 6.87 0.14
C VAL A 98 13.63 6.42 -0.30
N PRO A 99 13.84 6.13 -1.60
CA PRO A 99 12.82 6.09 -2.65
C PRO A 99 11.89 4.87 -2.50
N ALA A 100 10.62 5.05 -2.86
CA ALA A 100 9.69 3.92 -2.95
C ALA A 100 10.24 2.92 -3.96
N ASN A 101 10.44 1.67 -3.54
CA ASN A 101 11.04 0.66 -4.40
C ASN A 101 9.98 0.11 -5.37
N ILE A 102 10.00 0.61 -6.60
CA ILE A 102 9.06 0.21 -7.67
C ILE A 102 9.10 -1.31 -7.90
N GLU A 103 10.28 -1.94 -7.83
CA GLU A 103 10.44 -3.39 -8.02
C GLU A 103 9.79 -4.19 -6.88
N ALA A 104 9.87 -3.70 -5.66
CA ALA A 104 9.19 -4.30 -4.51
C ALA A 104 7.66 -4.17 -4.64
N ILE A 105 7.16 -3.02 -5.09
CA ILE A 105 5.73 -2.81 -5.34
C ILE A 105 5.23 -3.74 -6.46
N LYS A 106 5.97 -3.86 -7.56
CA LYS A 106 5.66 -4.81 -8.65
C LYS A 106 5.64 -6.24 -8.15
N SER A 107 6.63 -6.65 -7.37
CA SER A 107 6.70 -8.00 -6.80
C SER A 107 5.51 -8.31 -5.88
N ALA A 108 5.01 -7.30 -5.16
CA ALA A 108 3.78 -7.44 -4.37
C ALA A 108 2.50 -7.46 -5.23
N LEU A 109 2.52 -6.86 -6.42
CA LEU A 109 1.39 -6.86 -7.37
C LEU A 109 1.34 -8.11 -8.26
N LEU A 110 2.48 -8.75 -8.57
CA LEU A 110 2.55 -9.96 -9.40
C LEU A 110 1.65 -11.13 -8.93
N PRO A 111 1.66 -11.54 -7.64
CA PRO A 111 0.79 -12.64 -7.19
C PRO A 111 -0.70 -12.29 -7.26
N ILE A 112 -1.04 -11.00 -7.31
CA ILE A 112 -2.41 -10.52 -7.48
C ILE A 112 -2.86 -10.66 -8.94
N VAL A 113 -1.97 -10.34 -9.89
CA VAL A 113 -2.21 -10.56 -11.32
C VAL A 113 -2.39 -12.05 -11.60
N GLU A 114 -1.54 -12.90 -11.04
CA GLU A 114 -1.67 -14.36 -11.19
C GLU A 114 -3.00 -14.88 -10.64
N ALA A 115 -3.47 -14.37 -9.49
CA ALA A 115 -4.77 -14.72 -8.93
C ALA A 115 -5.94 -14.28 -9.83
N GLN A 116 -5.87 -13.10 -10.44
CA GLN A 116 -6.90 -12.61 -11.39
C GLN A 116 -6.95 -13.47 -12.67
N ILE A 117 -5.80 -13.93 -13.17
CA ILE A 117 -5.73 -14.79 -14.37
C ILE A 117 -6.33 -16.18 -14.12
N ILE A 118 -6.26 -16.70 -12.89
CA ILE A 118 -6.79 -18.02 -12.55
C ILE A 118 -8.32 -18.00 -12.46
N GLU A 119 -8.93 -16.98 -11.87
CA GLU A 119 -10.40 -16.86 -11.79
C GLU A 119 -11.06 -16.70 -13.18
N GLU A 120 -10.39 -16.06 -14.14
CA GLU A 120 -10.89 -15.97 -15.52
C GLU A 120 -10.84 -17.30 -16.29
N LYS A 121 -9.96 -18.23 -15.90
CA LYS A 121 -9.85 -19.55 -16.53
C LYS A 121 -10.83 -20.59 -15.98
N GLU A 122 -11.32 -20.42 -14.75
CA GLU A 122 -12.25 -21.38 -14.13
C GLU A 122 -13.72 -21.14 -14.54
N GLN A 123 -14.01 -20.05 -15.25
CA GLN A 123 -15.34 -19.74 -15.79
C GLN A 123 -15.49 -20.03 -17.30
N LYS A 124 -14.51 -20.67 -17.95
CA LYS A 124 -14.57 -20.98 -19.39
C LYS A 124 -14.60 -22.47 -19.70
#